data_AF-A0A1W2AHU6-F1
#
_entry.id   AF-A0A1W2AHU6-F1
#
_cell.length_a   1.000
_cell.length_b   1.000
_cell.length_c   1.000
_cell.angle_alpha   90.00
_cell.angle_beta   90.00
_cell.angle_gamma   90.00
#
_symmetry.space_group_name_H-M   'P 1'
#
loop_
_entity.id
_entity.type
_entity.pdbx_description
1 polymer ?
#
loop_
_entity_poly.entity_id
_entity_poly.type
_entity_poly.pdbx_seq_one_letter_code
_entity_poly.pdbx_strand_id
1 'polypeptide(L)'
;MTRIIALALATIIGTSALAESHEIPQETVDKITAMLTEMNCQMDPDDIEMEDDGYELDDVICEGGNQFDIELDADLNEVGRRAE
;
A
#
# COMPACT_ATOMS: atom_id res chain seq x y z
N MET A 1 -55.62 8.60 23.72
CA MET A 1 -55.84 8.34 22.28
C MET A 1 -54.87 9.22 21.52
N THR A 2 -53.99 8.57 20.72
CA THR A 2 -53.36 9.09 19.48
C THR A 2 -52.43 10.33 19.63
N ARG A 3 -51.18 10.35 19.17
CA ARG A 3 -50.60 9.79 17.94
C ARG A 3 -49.11 9.48 18.10
N ILE A 4 -48.71 8.36 17.54
CA ILE A 4 -47.34 7.86 17.41
C ILE A 4 -46.55 8.81 16.50
N ILE A 5 -45.38 9.25 16.96
CA ILE A 5 -44.40 10.02 16.17
C ILE A 5 -43.70 9.01 15.25
N ALA A 6 -44.00 9.06 13.96
CA ALA A 6 -43.26 8.30 12.94
C ALA A 6 -42.17 9.21 12.37
N LEU A 7 -40.93 9.00 12.82
CA LEU A 7 -39.75 9.65 12.25
C LEU A 7 -39.25 8.77 11.09
N ALA A 8 -39.60 9.16 9.86
CA ALA A 8 -39.11 8.50 8.66
C ALA A 8 -37.65 8.89 8.43
N LEU A 9 -36.74 7.97 8.75
CA LEU A 9 -35.32 8.08 8.45
C LEU A 9 -35.12 7.75 6.97
N ALA A 10 -35.13 8.77 6.11
CA ALA A 10 -34.79 8.61 4.70
C ALA A 10 -33.28 8.34 4.61
N THR A 11 -32.92 7.09 4.34
CA THR A 11 -31.55 6.67 4.04
C THR A 11 -31.11 7.36 2.75
N ILE A 12 -30.17 8.28 2.89
CA ILE A 12 -29.41 8.84 1.78
C ILE A 12 -28.67 7.66 1.16
N ILE A 13 -29.08 7.26 -0.04
CA ILE A 13 -28.31 6.33 -0.85
C ILE A 13 -27.06 7.11 -1.25
N GLY A 14 -25.98 6.91 -0.50
CA GLY A 14 -24.66 7.35 -0.91
C GLY A 14 -24.38 6.69 -2.25
N THR A 15 -24.40 7.49 -3.32
CA THR A 15 -23.73 7.11 -4.55
C THR A 15 -22.28 6.94 -4.16
N SER A 16 -21.78 5.71 -4.24
CA SER A 16 -20.36 5.39 -4.16
C SER A 16 -19.64 6.19 -5.23
N ALA A 17 -19.19 7.39 -4.85
CA ALA A 17 -18.09 8.03 -5.53
C ALA A 17 -16.94 7.03 -5.43
N LEU A 18 -16.56 6.45 -6.56
CA LEU A 18 -15.32 5.71 -6.71
C LEU A 18 -14.21 6.66 -6.27
N ALA A 19 -13.75 6.49 -5.03
CA ALA A 19 -12.45 6.99 -4.63
C ALA A 19 -11.48 6.21 -5.52
N GLU A 20 -10.91 6.89 -6.51
CA GLU A 20 -9.73 6.42 -7.22
C GLU A 20 -8.58 6.52 -6.22
N SER A 21 -8.57 5.58 -5.26
CA SER A 21 -7.45 5.37 -4.36
C SER A 21 -6.26 5.11 -5.28
N HIS A 22 -5.21 5.93 -5.18
CA HIS A 22 -3.90 5.62 -5.79
C HIS A 22 -3.26 4.46 -5.00
N GLU A 23 -4.02 3.39 -4.81
CA GLU A 23 -3.59 2.19 -4.13
C GLU A 23 -2.75 1.38 -5.09
N ILE A 24 -1.58 0.96 -4.61
CA ILE A 24 -0.72 0.03 -5.33
C ILE A 24 -1.51 -1.26 -5.55
N PRO A 25 -1.55 -1.81 -6.78
CA PRO A 25 -2.24 -3.07 -7.03
C PRO A 25 -1.71 -4.17 -6.10
N GLN A 26 -2.59 -4.92 -5.45
CA GLN A 26 -2.18 -5.99 -4.53
C GLN A 26 -1.21 -6.99 -5.17
N GLU A 27 -1.37 -7.28 -6.47
CA GLU A 27 -0.45 -8.14 -7.21
C GLU A 27 0.99 -7.59 -7.20
N THR A 28 1.16 -6.27 -7.26
CA THR A 28 2.47 -5.61 -7.17
C THR A 28 3.05 -5.73 -5.77
N VAL A 29 2.23 -5.47 -4.74
CA VAL A 29 2.62 -5.64 -3.33
C VAL A 29 3.10 -7.08 -3.06
N ASP A 30 2.36 -8.07 -3.56
CA ASP A 30 2.68 -9.49 -3.40
C ASP A 30 4.02 -9.84 -4.10
N LYS A 31 4.28 -9.28 -5.29
CA LYS A 31 5.56 -9.47 -6.02
C LYS A 31 6.73 -8.87 -5.26
N ILE A 32 6.60 -7.65 -4.75
CA ILE A 32 7.64 -6.97 -3.97
C ILE A 32 7.93 -7.77 -2.70
N THR A 33 6.90 -8.18 -1.97
CA THR A 33 7.06 -8.97 -0.72
C THR A 33 7.75 -10.32 -0.98
N ALA A 34 7.42 -10.98 -2.09
CA ALA A 34 8.07 -12.22 -2.50
C ALA A 34 9.56 -11.99 -2.83
N MET A 35 9.87 -10.94 -3.59
CA MET A 35 11.25 -10.53 -3.88
C MET A 35 12.05 -10.26 -2.60
N LEU A 36 11.51 -9.49 -1.65
CA LEU A 36 12.15 -9.23 -0.36
C LEU A 36 12.40 -10.52 0.41
N THR A 37 11.43 -11.44 0.43
CA THR A 37 11.58 -12.75 1.07
C THR A 37 12.71 -13.58 0.45
N GLU A 38 12.84 -13.59 -0.88
CA GLU A 38 13.95 -14.27 -1.58
C GLU A 38 15.33 -13.69 -1.22
N MET A 39 15.38 -12.39 -0.90
CA MET A 39 16.59 -11.70 -0.45
C MET A 39 16.87 -11.84 1.06
N ASN A 40 16.03 -12.57 1.81
CA ASN A 40 16.04 -12.62 3.28
C ASN A 40 15.85 -11.22 3.90
N CYS A 41 14.97 -10.42 3.30
CA CYS A 41 14.54 -9.12 3.80
C CYS A 41 13.04 -9.11 4.16
N GLN A 42 12.65 -8.17 4.99
CA GLN A 42 11.28 -7.94 5.47
C GLN A 42 11.00 -6.45 5.53
N MET A 43 9.74 -6.07 5.35
CA MET A 43 9.25 -4.69 5.30
C MET A 43 7.73 -4.70 5.55
N ASP A 44 7.15 -3.62 6.08
CA ASP A 44 5.70 -3.48 6.11
C ASP A 44 5.19 -3.13 4.70
N PRO A 45 4.19 -3.83 4.12
CA PRO A 45 3.61 -3.45 2.84
C PRO A 45 3.06 -2.02 2.77
N ASP A 46 2.73 -1.41 3.91
CA ASP A 46 2.30 -0.02 3.98
C ASP A 46 3.45 0.98 3.74
N ASP A 47 4.72 0.52 3.79
CA ASP A 47 5.93 1.30 3.52
C ASP A 47 6.36 1.24 2.04
N ILE A 48 5.47 0.78 1.13
CA ILE A 48 5.69 0.88 -0.32
C ILE A 48 5.10 2.20 -0.80
N GLU A 49 5.94 3.08 -1.33
CA GLU A 49 5.51 4.32 -1.97
C GLU A 49 5.51 4.15 -3.50
N MET A 50 4.45 4.63 -4.16
CA MET A 50 4.36 4.66 -5.62
C MET A 50 4.91 5.99 -6.12
N GLU A 51 5.94 5.93 -6.96
CA GLU A 51 6.58 7.08 -7.59
C GLU A 51 6.25 7.16 -9.08
N ASP A 52 6.58 8.28 -9.72
CA ASP A 52 6.29 8.51 -11.15
C ASP A 52 6.98 7.48 -12.07
N ASP A 53 8.13 6.93 -11.68
CA ASP A 53 8.97 6.00 -12.45
C ASP A 53 9.12 4.60 -11.84
N GLY A 54 8.41 4.31 -10.74
CA GLY A 54 8.43 3.00 -10.10
C GLY A 54 7.93 3.01 -8.66
N TYR A 55 8.74 2.45 -7.76
CA TYR A 55 8.38 2.27 -6.35
C TYR A 55 9.57 2.55 -5.44
N GLU A 56 9.32 3.17 -4.30
CA GLU A 56 10.26 3.26 -3.20
C GLU A 56 9.83 2.29 -2.10
N LEU A 57 10.79 1.51 -1.59
CA LEU A 57 10.59 0.59 -0.48
C LEU A 57 11.35 1.14 0.72
N ASP A 58 10.63 1.70 1.68
CA ASP A 58 11.22 2.25 2.90
C ASP A 58 11.38 1.18 3.98
N ASP A 59 12.29 1.39 4.92
CA ASP A 59 12.45 0.55 6.11
C ASP A 59 12.68 -0.96 5.83
N VAL A 60 13.30 -1.30 4.70
CA VAL A 60 13.59 -2.70 4.34
C VAL A 60 14.68 -3.27 5.27
N ILE A 61 14.29 -4.19 6.14
CA ILE A 61 15.19 -4.88 7.07
C ILE A 61 15.68 -6.18 6.45
N CYS A 62 16.97 -6.26 6.12
CA CYS A 62 17.60 -7.47 5.58
C CYS A 62 18.38 -8.27 6.65
N GLU A 63 18.87 -9.45 6.25
CA GLU A 63 19.76 -10.27 7.09
C GLU A 63 20.88 -9.43 7.74
N GLY A 64 21.10 -9.65 9.04
CA GLY A 64 22.01 -8.83 9.85
C GLY A 64 21.34 -7.63 10.51
N GLY A 65 20.05 -7.36 10.23
CA GLY A 65 19.26 -6.33 10.87
C GLY A 65 19.57 -4.91 10.38
N ASN A 66 20.19 -4.77 9.21
CA ASN A 66 20.43 -3.48 8.59
C ASN A 66 19.16 -3.04 7.85
N GLN A 67 18.83 -1.76 7.96
CA GLN A 67 17.73 -1.11 7.25
C GLN A 67 18.24 -0.42 5.99
N PHE A 68 17.42 -0.45 4.94
CA PHE A 68 17.70 0.14 3.66
C PHE A 68 16.44 0.73 3.06
N ASP A 69 16.62 1.79 2.27
CA ASP A 69 15.65 2.18 1.26
C ASP A 69 16.07 1.53 -0.06
N ILE A 70 15.10 1.00 -0.79
CA ILE A 70 15.33 0.36 -2.09
C ILE A 70 14.42 1.03 -3.13
N GLU A 71 15.03 1.58 -4.17
CA GLU A 71 14.31 2.13 -5.33
C GLU A 71 14.14 1.03 -6.39
N LEU A 72 12.90 0.84 -6.84
CA LEU A 72 12.54 -0.06 -7.93
C LEU A 72 12.05 0.74 -9.14
N ASP A 73 12.40 0.29 -10.35
CA ASP A 73 11.73 0.77 -11.56
C ASP A 73 10.32 0.18 -11.72
N ALA A 74 9.56 0.67 -12.69
CA ALA A 74 8.21 0.18 -13.00
C ALA A 74 8.13 -1.32 -13.37
N ASP A 75 9.25 -1.95 -13.74
CA ASP A 75 9.37 -3.38 -14.02
C ASP A 75 9.80 -4.18 -12.77
N LEU A 76 9.88 -3.53 -11.60
CA LEU A 76 10.30 -4.06 -10.30
C LEU A 76 11.78 -4.48 -10.24
N ASN A 77 12.64 -3.88 -11.07
CA ASN A 77 14.08 -4.05 -10.92
C ASN A 77 14.64 -3.05 -9.92
N GLU A 78 15.52 -3.51 -9.03
CA GLU A 78 16.27 -2.61 -8.16
C GLU A 78 17.19 -1.69 -8.98
N VAL A 79 16.95 -0.39 -8.87
CA VAL A 79 17.74 0.66 -9.52
C VAL A 79 18.55 1.49 -8.52
N GLY A 80 18.19 1.45 -7.23
CA GLY A 80 18.86 2.15 -6.16
C GLY A 80 18.76 1.41 -4.83
N ARG A 81 19.78 1.59 -3.97
CA ARG A 81 19.78 1.11 -2.59
C ARG A 81 20.59 2.04 -1.70
N ARG A 82 19.99 2.51 -0.62
CA ARG A 82 20.60 3.40 0.37
C ARG A 82 20.51 2.76 1.76
N ALA A 83 21.58 2.84 2.55
CA ALA A 83 21.49 2.47 3.96
C ALA A 83 20.86 3.60 4.78
N GLU A 84 20.04 3.22 5.75
CA GLU A 84 19.40 4.09 6.75
C GLU A 84 20.29 4.33 7.98
#